data_AF-A0A964UFK2-F1
#
_entry.id   AF-A0A964UFK2-F1
#
_cell.length_a   1.000
_cell.length_b   1.000
_cell.length_c   1.000
_cell.angle_alpha   90.00
_cell.angle_beta   90.00
_cell.angle_gamma   90.00
#
_symmetry.space_group_name_H-M   'P 1'
#
loop_
_entity.id
_entity.type
_entity.pdbx_description
1 polymer ?
#
loop_
_entity_poly.entity_id
_entity_poly.type
_entity_poly.pdbx_seq_one_letter_code
_entity_poly.pdbx_strand_id
1 'polypeptide(L)' 'VGRIEERWSFARRQAPDAAAEEVVMRLALLQAALRRQLLTERHRFLLNRRDPLGTGFDFSELYAMADALWTSTEDRE' A
#
# COMPACT_ATOMS: atom_id res chain seq x y z
N VAL A 1 6.49 -5.88 -2.07
CA VAL A 1 5.18 -6.47 -2.45
C VAL A 1 5.32 -7.94 -2.81
N GLY A 2 6.08 -8.34 -3.85
CA GLY A 2 6.17 -9.75 -4.29
C GLY A 2 6.46 -10.82 -3.21
N ARG A 3 7.35 -10.56 -2.24
CA ARG A 3 7.60 -11.51 -1.12
C ARG A 3 6.40 -11.67 -0.16
N ILE A 4 5.57 -10.63 -0.02
CA ILE A 4 4.35 -10.68 0.79
C ILE A 4 3.30 -11.55 0.06
N GLU A 5 3.15 -11.37 -1.25
CA GLU A 5 2.23 -12.14 -2.10
C GLU A 5 2.60 -13.62 -2.18
N GLU A 6 3.88 -13.93 -2.34
CA GLU A 6 4.40 -15.30 -2.35
C GLU A 6 4.07 -16.02 -1.02
N ARG A 7 4.36 -15.36 0.11
CA ARG A 7 4.07 -15.89 1.44
C ARG A 7 2.58 -16.11 1.65
N TRP A 8 1.74 -15.16 1.24
CA TRP A 8 0.29 -15.27 1.31
C TRP A 8 -0.24 -16.45 0.49
N SER A 9 0.25 -16.61 -0.74
CA SER A 9 -0.16 -17.69 -1.65
C SER A 9 0.04 -19.08 -1.03
N PHE A 10 1.14 -19.25 -0.27
CA PHE A 10 1.41 -20.45 0.50
C PHE A 10 0.54 -20.57 1.76
N ALA A 11 0.49 -19.52 2.59
CA ALA A 11 -0.15 -19.54 3.89
C ALA A 11 -1.68 -19.63 3.82
N ARG A 12 -2.31 -19.01 2.82
CA ARG A 12 -3.78 -18.98 2.66
C ARG A 12 -4.41 -20.37 2.50
N ARG A 13 -3.64 -21.36 2.04
CA ARG A 13 -4.11 -22.73 1.85
C ARG A 13 -4.26 -23.50 3.17
N GLN A 14 -3.57 -23.06 4.22
CA GLN A 14 -3.54 -23.74 5.52
C GLN A 14 -4.28 -22.96 6.61
N ALA A 15 -4.15 -21.62 6.61
CA ALA A 15 -4.76 -20.75 7.60
C ALA A 15 -5.19 -19.44 6.93
N PRO A 16 -6.36 -19.41 6.26
CA PRO A 16 -6.79 -18.27 5.45
C PRO A 16 -6.93 -16.98 6.26
N ASP A 17 -7.55 -17.03 7.44
CA ASP A 17 -7.81 -15.84 8.26
C ASP A 17 -6.50 -15.26 8.84
N ALA A 18 -5.65 -16.11 9.43
CA ALA A 18 -4.34 -15.70 9.92
C ALA A 18 -3.42 -15.17 8.80
N ALA A 19 -3.50 -15.76 7.60
CA ALA A 19 -2.75 -15.28 6.44
C ALA A 19 -3.27 -13.92 5.95
N ALA A 20 -4.57 -13.64 6.05
CA ALA A 20 -5.14 -12.34 5.71
C ALA A 20 -4.67 -11.26 6.70
N GLU A 21 -4.79 -11.52 8.00
CA GLU A 21 -4.30 -10.62 9.06
C GLU A 21 -2.81 -10.28 8.88
N GLU A 22 -1.98 -11.31 8.63
CA GLU A 22 -0.54 -11.13 8.40
C GLU A 22 -0.26 -10.23 7.18
N VAL A 23 -1.00 -10.42 6.08
CA VAL A 23 -0.82 -9.63 4.86
C VAL A 23 -1.22 -8.18 5.07
N VAL A 24 -2.38 -7.92 5.70
CA VAL A 24 -2.82 -6.55 5.99
C VAL A 24 -1.78 -5.82 6.83
N MET A 25 -1.30 -6.45 7.91
CA MET A 25 -0.24 -5.88 8.76
C MET A 25 1.03 -5.57 7.96
N ARG A 26 1.52 -6.52 7.14
CA ARG A 26 2.75 -6.34 6.36
C ARG A 26 2.61 -5.26 5.28
N LEU A 27 1.43 -5.15 4.66
CA LEU A 27 1.14 -4.09 3.69
C LEU A 27 1.09 -2.73 4.35
N ALA A 28 0.47 -2.60 5.52
CA ALA A 28 0.44 -1.34 6.28
C ALA A 28 1.87 -0.88 6.66
N LEU A 29 2.73 -1.80 7.14
CA LEU A 29 4.13 -1.50 7.44
C LEU A 29 4.91 -1.05 6.19
N LEU A 30 4.71 -1.73 5.07
CA LEU A 30 5.33 -1.37 3.80
C LEU A 30 4.87 0.01 3.32
N GLN A 31 3.56 0.29 3.36
CA GLN A 31 3.00 1.59 3.00
C GLN A 31 3.54 2.70 3.89
N ALA A 32 3.60 2.51 5.21
CA ALA A 32 4.14 3.50 6.14
C ALA A 32 5.64 3.76 5.91
N ALA A 33 6.43 2.72 5.61
CA ALA A 33 7.83 2.87 5.25
C ALA A 33 7.99 3.62 3.92
N LEU A 34 7.23 3.24 2.89
CA LEU A 34 7.25 3.90 1.58
C LEU A 34 6.82 5.37 1.68
N ARG A 35 5.73 5.67 2.39
CA ARG A 35 5.24 7.04 2.60
C ARG A 35 6.33 7.89 3.26
N ARG A 36 6.99 7.38 4.30
CA ARG A 36 8.12 8.10 4.93
C ARG A 36 9.28 8.30 3.95
N GLN A 37 9.67 7.27 3.20
CA GLN A 37 10.78 7.38 2.24
C GLN A 37 10.48 8.36 1.09
N LEU A 38 9.23 8.41 0.63
CA LEU A 38 8.79 9.32 -0.42
C LEU A 38 8.69 10.77 0.08
N LEU A 39 8.19 10.98 1.30
CA LEU A 39 7.99 12.32 1.87
C LEU A 39 9.25 12.93 2.52
N THR A 40 10.26 12.14 2.89
CA THR A 40 11.47 12.62 3.61
C THR A 40 12.57 13.14 2.66
N GLU A 41 12.40 13.03 1.34
CA GLU A 41 13.26 13.58 0.28
C GLU A 41 14.80 13.59 0.53
N ARG A 42 15.47 12.55 0.02
CA ARG A 42 16.84 12.70 -0.55
C ARG A 42 17.16 11.76 -1.71
N HIS A 43 16.34 10.75 -1.95
CA HIS A 43 16.46 9.87 -3.11
C HIS A 43 15.08 9.55 -3.68
N ARG A 44 14.85 9.92 -4.95
CA ARG A 44 13.70 9.46 -5.72
C ARG A 44 13.78 7.94 -5.84
N PHE A 45 12.98 7.23 -5.05
CA PHE A 45 12.82 5.80 -5.24
C PHE A 45 11.87 5.61 -6.43
N LEU A 46 12.44 5.37 -7.62
CA LEU A 46 11.67 5.13 -8.83
C LEU A 46 11.04 3.74 -8.76
N LEU A 47 9.78 3.67 -8.32
CA LEU A 47 8.97 2.45 -8.35
C LEU A 47 8.63 2.05 -9.80
N ASN A 48 8.48 3.04 -10.68
CA ASN A 48 8.25 2.88 -12.11
C ASN A 48 9.00 3.99 -12.88
N ARG A 49 9.55 3.69 -14.06
CA ARG A 49 10.17 4.72 -14.93
C ARG A 49 9.16 5.74 -15.48
N ARG A 50 7.88 5.39 -15.50
CA ARG A 50 6.76 6.28 -15.86
C ARG A 50 6.08 6.88 -14.64
N ASP A 51 6.69 6.79 -13.46
CA ASP A 51 6.11 7.31 -12.23
C ASP A 51 6.12 8.84 -12.24
N PRO A 52 4.95 9.51 -12.19
CA PRO A 52 4.86 10.97 -12.09
C PRO A 52 5.30 11.50 -10.71
N LEU A 53 5.56 10.65 -9.70
CA LEU A 53 6.06 11.09 -8.40
C LEU A 53 7.40 11.85 -8.54
N GLY A 54 7.44 13.07 -8.01
CA GLY A 54 8.59 13.98 -8.12
C GLY A 54 8.64 14.83 -9.39
N THR A 55 7.59 14.80 -10.24
CA THR A 55 7.40 15.72 -11.37
C THR A 55 6.65 17.01 -11.00
N GLY A 56 6.24 17.15 -9.74
CA GLY A 56 5.41 18.27 -9.27
C GLY A 56 3.90 18.06 -9.43
N PHE A 57 3.46 16.85 -9.83
CA PHE A 57 2.05 16.48 -9.79
C PHE A 57 1.55 16.41 -8.34
N ASP A 58 0.44 17.07 -8.07
CA ASP A 58 -0.30 16.98 -6.81
C ASP A 58 -1.24 15.77 -6.86
N PHE A 59 -1.12 14.87 -5.88
CA PHE A 59 -1.97 13.69 -5.72
C PHE A 59 -3.01 13.84 -4.62
N SER A 60 -3.14 15.02 -4.02
CA SER A 60 -4.01 15.24 -2.85
C SER A 60 -5.47 14.90 -3.13
N GLU A 61 -6.00 15.25 -4.31
CA GLU A 61 -7.37 14.86 -4.70
C GLU A 61 -7.53 13.34 -4.85
N LEU A 62 -6.57 12.67 -5.50
CA LEU A 62 -6.60 11.22 -5.65
C LEU A 62 -6.55 10.50 -4.30
N TYR A 63 -5.75 11.02 -3.36
CA TYR A 63 -5.72 10.52 -1.99
C TYR A 63 -7.06 10.74 -1.28
N ALA A 64 -7.66 11.91 -1.40
CA ALA A 64 -8.96 12.22 -0.79
C ALA A 64 -10.10 11.35 -1.36
N MET A 65 -10.09 11.11 -2.68
CA MET A 65 -11.05 10.22 -3.33
C MET A 65 -10.90 8.77 -2.85
N ALA A 66 -9.66 8.31 -2.71
CA ALA A 66 -9.40 6.96 -2.27
C ALA A 66 -9.82 6.76 -0.80
N ASP A 67 -9.53 7.73 0.07
CA ASP A 67 -10.02 7.74 1.47
C ASP A 67 -11.56 7.67 1.49
N ALA A 68 -12.25 8.53 0.73
CA ALA A 68 -13.71 8.54 0.67
C ALA A 68 -14.30 7.19 0.22
N LEU A 69 -13.68 6.56 -0.78
CA LEU A 69 -14.09 5.24 -1.26
C LEU A 69 -13.88 4.16 -0.19
N TRP A 70 -12.72 4.13 0.47
CA TRP A 70 -12.45 3.14 1.51
C TRP A 70 -13.35 3.29 2.73
N THR A 71 -13.55 4.52 3.22
CA THR A 71 -14.47 4.77 4.35
C THR A 71 -15.89 4.34 4.00
N SER A 72 -16.35 4.59 2.76
CA SER A 72 -17.68 4.14 2.32
C SER A 72 -17.84 2.61 2.27
N THR A 73 -16.73 1.88 2.12
CA THR A 73 -16.75 0.41 2.10
C THR A 73 -16.65 -0.21 3.48
N GLU A 74 -16.05 0.48 4.46
CA GLU A 74 -15.98 0.07 5.87
C GLU A 74 -17.32 0.25 6.60
N ASP A 75 -18.13 1.24 6.20
CA ASP A 75 -19.50 1.47 6.74
C ASP A 75 -20.53 0.38 6.37
N ARG A 76 -20.13 -0.69 5.67
CA ARG A 76 -21.01 -1.74 5.14
C ARG A 76 -20.94 -3.09 5.87
N GLU A 77 -20.42 -3.10 7.10
CA GLU A 77 -20.42 -4.23 8.05
C GLU A 77 -21.12 -3.86 9.37
#